data_AF-Q8W4Y8-F1
#
_entry.id   AF-Q8W4Y8-F1
#
_cell.length_a   1.000
_cell.length_b   1.000
_cell.length_c   1.000
_cell.angle_alpha   90.00
_cell.angle_beta   90.00
_cell.angle_gamma   90.00
#
_symmetry.space_group_name_H-M   'P 1'
#
loop_
_entity.id
_entity.type
_entity.pdbx_description
1 polymer ?
#
loop_
_entity_poly.entity_id
_entity_poly.type
_entity_poly.pdbx_seq_one_letter_code
_entity_poly.pdbx_strand_id
1 'polypeptide(L)'
;MVLMNKKAIMKLALMLFLLGFTANVVDARFDSTSFITQVLSNGDDVKSACCDTCLCTRSQPPTCRCVDVRESCHSACDKCVCAYSNPPQCQCYDTHKFCYKACHNSEIEE
;
A
#
# COMPACT_ATOMS: atom_id res chain seq x y z
N MET A 1 -39.33 -35.82 35.11
CA MET A 1 -39.16 -34.55 34.37
C MET A 1 -39.68 -33.44 35.27
N VAL A 2 -38.80 -32.71 35.96
CA VAL A 2 -39.21 -31.71 36.96
C VAL A 2 -39.83 -30.52 36.24
N LEU A 3 -41.12 -30.30 36.46
CA LEU A 3 -41.88 -29.19 35.87
C LEU A 3 -41.45 -27.88 36.54
N MET A 4 -40.38 -27.27 36.07
CA MET A 4 -39.91 -25.99 36.59
C MET A 4 -40.91 -24.89 36.22
N ASN A 5 -41.35 -24.10 37.20
CA ASN A 5 -42.23 -22.95 36.99
C ASN A 5 -41.63 -21.98 35.95
N LYS A 6 -42.46 -21.36 35.11
CA LYS A 6 -42.03 -20.40 34.05
C LYS A 6 -41.10 -19.30 34.59
N LYS A 7 -41.30 -18.84 35.83
CA LYS A 7 -40.41 -17.89 36.53
C LYS A 7 -39.01 -18.46 36.80
N ALA A 8 -38.92 -19.75 37.16
CA ALA A 8 -37.64 -20.42 37.41
C ALA A 8 -36.86 -20.63 36.10
N ILE A 9 -37.55 -20.98 35.01
CA ILE A 9 -36.94 -21.11 33.68
C ILE A 9 -36.38 -19.76 33.21
N MET A 10 -37.16 -18.66 33.36
CA MET A 10 -36.68 -17.31 33.00
C MET A 10 -35.43 -16.93 33.80
N LYS A 11 -35.41 -17.19 35.12
CA LYS A 11 -34.24 -16.91 35.96
C LYS A 11 -33.02 -17.75 35.55
N LEU A 12 -33.22 -19.03 35.24
CA LEU A 12 -32.14 -19.90 34.78
C LEU A 12 -31.57 -19.44 33.44
N ALA A 13 -32.43 -19.05 32.49
CA ALA A 13 -32.02 -18.50 31.20
C ALA A 13 -31.24 -17.18 31.37
N LEU A 14 -31.69 -16.28 32.26
CA LEU A 14 -31.00 -15.03 32.57
C LEU A 14 -29.62 -15.27 33.19
N MET A 15 -29.52 -16.22 34.14
CA MET A 15 -28.23 -16.58 34.75
C MET A 15 -27.26 -17.19 33.73
N LEU A 16 -27.75 -18.06 32.84
CA LEU A 16 -26.95 -18.63 31.75
C LEU A 16 -26.49 -17.57 30.74
N PHE A 17 -27.36 -16.61 30.40
CA PHE A 17 -27.02 -15.48 29.54
C PHE A 17 -25.90 -14.66 30.19
N LEU A 18 -26.06 -14.23 31.44
CA LEU A 18 -25.06 -13.47 32.18
C LEU A 18 -23.72 -14.22 32.31
N LEU A 19 -23.74 -15.53 32.55
CA LEU A 19 -22.53 -16.36 32.57
C LEU A 19 -21.83 -16.36 31.19
N GLY A 20 -22.59 -16.36 30.09
CA GLY A 20 -22.06 -16.28 28.73
C GLY A 20 -21.35 -14.97 28.40
N PHE A 21 -21.78 -13.82 28.97
CA PHE A 21 -21.10 -12.53 28.75
C PHE A 21 -19.84 -12.34 29.60
N THR A 22 -19.63 -13.17 30.63
CA THR A 22 -18.43 -13.09 31.49
C THR A 22 -17.22 -13.84 30.94
N ALA A 23 -17.38 -14.60 29.86
CA ALA A 23 -16.28 -15.29 29.19
C ALA A 23 -15.97 -14.58 27.85
N ASN A 24 -14.75 -14.04 27.75
CA ASN A 24 -14.14 -13.51 26.53
C ASN A 24 -14.60 -12.09 26.15
N VAL A 25 -14.08 -11.08 26.88
CA VAL A 25 -13.73 -9.83 26.19
C VAL A 25 -12.61 -10.20 25.23
N VAL A 26 -12.97 -10.49 23.98
CA VAL A 26 -11.98 -10.59 22.90
C VAL A 26 -11.44 -9.18 22.76
N ASP A 27 -10.20 -8.96 23.17
CA ASP A 27 -9.49 -7.71 22.98
C ASP A 27 -9.27 -7.54 21.47
N ALA A 28 -10.28 -7.01 20.78
CA ALA A 28 -10.15 -6.56 19.41
C ALA A 28 -9.38 -5.23 19.42
N ARG A 29 -8.09 -5.30 19.81
CA ARG A 29 -7.18 -4.19 19.58
C ARG A 29 -6.95 -4.09 18.08
N PHE A 30 -7.74 -3.23 17.45
CA PHE A 30 -7.41 -2.68 16.16
C PHE A 30 -6.21 -1.75 16.35
N ASP A 31 -5.00 -2.25 16.11
CA ASP A 31 -3.81 -1.41 16.07
C ASP A 31 -3.82 -0.60 14.77
N SER A 32 -4.43 0.59 14.84
CA SER A 32 -4.48 1.56 13.74
C SER A 32 -3.09 1.89 13.19
N THR A 33 -2.06 1.74 14.01
CA THR A 33 -0.67 1.98 13.63
C THR A 33 -0.21 0.98 12.59
N SER A 34 -0.60 -0.30 12.69
CA SER A 34 -0.23 -1.33 11.72
C SER A 34 -0.79 -1.06 10.31
N PHE A 35 -2.05 -0.60 10.22
CA PHE A 35 -2.69 -0.26 8.95
C PHE A 35 -2.09 1.02 8.34
N ILE A 36 -1.81 2.02 9.18
CA ILE A 36 -1.13 3.25 8.72
C ILE A 36 0.27 2.91 8.20
N THR A 37 1.03 2.04 8.87
CA THR A 37 2.35 1.62 8.37
C THR A 37 2.25 0.84 7.07
N GLN A 38 1.25 -0.04 6.88
CA GLN A 38 1.05 -0.74 5.61
C GLN A 38 0.63 0.20 4.47
N VAL A 39 -0.26 1.15 4.74
CA VAL A 39 -0.72 2.13 3.72
C VAL A 39 0.40 3.12 3.39
N LEU A 40 1.17 3.58 4.39
CA LEU A 40 2.31 4.48 4.17
C LEU A 40 3.49 3.75 3.52
N SER A 41 3.81 2.52 3.90
CA SER A 41 4.87 1.74 3.22
C SER A 41 4.50 1.42 1.78
N ASN A 42 3.25 1.09 1.47
CA ASN A 42 2.82 0.95 0.08
C ASN A 42 2.87 2.27 -0.70
N GLY A 43 2.73 3.41 -0.02
CA GLY A 43 2.87 4.75 -0.61
C GLY A 43 4.33 5.21 -0.76
N ASP A 44 5.25 4.70 0.07
CA ASP A 44 6.67 5.06 0.06
C ASP A 44 7.49 4.24 -0.95
N ASP A 45 7.04 3.05 -1.35
CA ASP A 45 7.67 2.37 -2.49
C ASP A 45 7.45 3.15 -3.81
N VAL A 46 6.32 3.85 -3.95
CA VAL A 46 6.11 4.82 -5.03
C VAL A 46 7.01 6.05 -4.88
N LYS A 47 7.44 6.41 -3.66
CA LYS A 47 8.42 7.49 -3.46
C LYS A 47 9.83 7.16 -3.94
N SER A 48 10.14 5.90 -4.21
CA SER A 48 11.43 5.55 -4.84
C SER A 48 11.43 5.74 -6.37
N ALA A 49 10.25 5.82 -7.00
CA ALA A 49 10.15 6.03 -8.43
C ALA A 49 10.22 7.53 -8.77
N CYS A 50 11.33 7.92 -9.38
CA CYS A 50 11.59 9.28 -9.83
C CYS A 50 12.15 9.26 -11.26
N CYS A 51 11.91 10.32 -12.02
CA CYS A 51 12.33 10.47 -13.40
C CYS A 51 12.71 11.93 -13.69
N ASP A 52 13.98 12.17 -14.00
CA ASP A 52 14.50 13.49 -14.37
C ASP A 52 14.09 13.86 -15.81
N THR A 53 14.11 12.87 -16.72
CA THR A 53 13.77 13.07 -18.14
C THR A 53 12.57 12.23 -18.53
N CYS A 54 11.39 12.85 -18.50
CA CYS A 54 10.15 12.22 -18.97
C CYS A 54 9.76 12.72 -20.37
N LEU A 55 9.51 11.79 -21.30
CA LEU A 55 9.06 12.11 -22.66
C LEU A 55 7.64 11.59 -22.90
N CYS A 56 6.76 12.46 -23.41
CA CYS A 56 5.37 12.13 -23.74
C CYS A 56 5.07 12.32 -25.23
N THR A 57 4.20 11.46 -25.78
CA THR A 57 3.63 11.66 -27.12
C THR A 57 2.72 12.88 -27.15
N ARG A 58 2.52 13.46 -28.34
CA ARG A 58 1.58 14.59 -28.57
C ARG A 58 0.13 14.15 -28.83
N SER A 59 -0.22 12.91 -28.45
CA SER A 59 -1.58 12.36 -28.63
C SER A 59 -2.51 12.78 -27.49
N GLN A 60 -3.81 12.54 -27.66
CA GLN A 60 -4.82 12.74 -26.61
C GLN A 60 -5.50 11.38 -26.30
N PRO A 61 -5.24 10.73 -25.14
CA PRO A 61 -4.31 11.13 -24.08
C PRO A 61 -2.83 10.89 -24.47
N PRO A 62 -1.88 11.63 -23.86
CA PRO A 62 -0.45 11.39 -24.07
C PRO A 62 -0.04 10.02 -23.51
N THR A 63 1.00 9.43 -24.08
CA THR A 63 1.70 8.26 -23.52
C THR A 63 3.11 8.70 -23.18
N CYS A 64 3.51 8.56 -21.92
CA CYS A 64 4.76 9.04 -21.37
C CYS A 64 5.68 7.88 -21.00
N ARG A 65 6.99 8.10 -21.05
CA ARG A 65 8.01 7.16 -20.57
C ARG A 65 9.17 7.91 -19.94
N CYS A 66 9.84 7.28 -18.99
CA CYS A 66 11.11 7.78 -18.48
C CYS A 66 12.24 7.41 -19.44
N VAL A 67 13.14 8.34 -19.73
CA VAL A 67 14.33 8.08 -20.58
C VAL A 67 15.65 8.24 -19.85
N ASP A 68 15.61 8.30 -18.53
CA ASP A 68 16.82 8.27 -17.72
C ASP A 68 17.56 6.94 -17.90
N VAL A 69 18.89 7.04 -17.99
CA VAL A 69 19.80 5.90 -17.99
C VAL A 69 20.55 5.90 -16.66
N ARG A 70 20.49 4.79 -15.93
CA ARG A 70 21.10 4.63 -14.60
C ARG A 70 21.75 3.25 -14.47
N GLU A 71 22.50 3.00 -13.40
CA GLU A 71 23.05 1.67 -13.13
C GLU A 71 21.96 0.63 -12.79
N SER A 72 20.80 1.09 -12.32
CA SER A 72 19.62 0.25 -12.03
C SER A 72 18.31 1.02 -12.27
N CYS A 73 17.24 0.31 -12.64
CA CYS A 73 15.90 0.89 -12.71
C CYS A 73 15.28 1.10 -11.32
N HIS A 74 14.28 1.99 -11.23
CA HIS A 74 13.48 2.16 -10.01
C HIS A 74 12.58 0.93 -9.75
N SER A 75 12.16 0.71 -8.50
CA SER A 75 11.38 -0.48 -8.10
C SER A 75 10.05 -0.62 -8.83
N ALA A 76 9.44 0.50 -9.23
CA ALA A 76 8.18 0.52 -10.00
C ALA A 76 8.35 0.23 -11.51
N CYS A 77 9.55 -0.13 -11.98
CA CYS A 77 9.80 -0.42 -13.39
C CYS A 77 9.60 -1.93 -13.69
N ASP A 78 8.53 -2.28 -14.41
CA ASP A 78 8.22 -3.63 -14.86
C ASP A 78 9.17 -4.09 -15.98
N LYS A 79 9.57 -3.18 -16.88
CA LYS A 79 10.42 -3.49 -18.06
C LYS A 79 11.76 -2.76 -18.00
N CYS A 80 12.65 -3.22 -17.11
CA CYS A 80 14.02 -2.74 -17.05
C CYS A 80 14.92 -3.44 -18.08
N VAL A 81 15.61 -2.68 -18.93
CA VAL A 81 16.56 -3.21 -19.91
C VAL A 81 17.92 -2.57 -19.68
N CYS A 82 18.97 -3.40 -19.57
CA CYS A 82 20.34 -2.96 -19.33
C CYS A 82 21.28 -3.38 -20.46
N ALA A 83 22.19 -2.48 -20.83
CA ALA A 83 23.32 -2.82 -21.68
C ALA A 83 24.35 -3.65 -20.89
N TYR A 84 24.98 -4.62 -21.56
CA TYR A 84 26.12 -5.36 -21.03
C TYR A 84 27.38 -4.48 -21.05
N SER A 85 27.46 -3.54 -20.12
CA SER A 85 28.59 -2.61 -19.91
C SER A 85 29.04 -2.62 -18.45
N ASN A 86 30.20 -2.01 -18.18
CA ASN A 86 30.69 -1.78 -16.82
C ASN A 86 31.04 -0.29 -16.62
N PRO A 87 30.23 0.50 -15.89
CA PRO A 87 29.01 0.10 -15.18
C PRO A 87 27.85 -0.24 -16.15
N PRO A 88 26.83 -1.01 -15.69
CA PRO A 88 25.64 -1.28 -16.49
C PRO A 88 24.89 0.01 -16.79
N GLN A 89 24.30 0.10 -17.98
CA GLN A 89 23.44 1.22 -18.39
C GLN A 89 22.03 0.70 -18.59
N CYS A 90 21.15 0.97 -17.63
CA CYS A 90 19.79 0.49 -17.56
C CYS A 90 18.79 1.61 -17.85
N GLN A 91 17.74 1.29 -18.60
CA GLN A 91 16.63 2.18 -18.90
C GLN A 91 15.29 1.47 -18.67
N CYS A 92 14.32 2.20 -18.12
CA CYS A 92 12.95 1.71 -17.97
C CYS A 92 12.15 1.89 -19.26
N TYR A 93 11.56 0.81 -19.78
CA TYR A 93 10.76 0.80 -21.01
C TYR A 93 9.25 0.86 -20.75
N ASP A 94 8.85 1.07 -19.51
CA ASP A 94 7.44 1.24 -19.17
C ASP A 94 6.87 2.52 -19.77
N THR A 95 5.56 2.46 -19.99
CA THR A 95 4.80 3.59 -20.51
C THR A 95 3.62 3.86 -19.59
N HIS A 96 3.42 5.13 -19.26
CA HIS A 96 2.38 5.60 -18.37
C HIS A 96 1.59 6.76 -19.00
N LYS A 97 0.56 7.24 -18.31
CA LYS A 97 -0.18 8.45 -18.68
C LYS A 97 0.26 9.69 -17.88
N PHE A 98 1.34 9.56 -17.11
CA PHE A 98 1.90 10.57 -16.22
C PHE A 98 3.44 10.51 -16.24
N CYS A 99 4.08 11.51 -15.62
CA CYS A 99 5.52 11.52 -15.35
C CYS A 99 5.75 11.43 -13.84
N TYR A 100 6.78 10.68 -13.43
CA TYR A 100 7.26 10.71 -12.04
C TYR A 100 7.87 12.08 -11.71
N LYS A 101 8.00 12.39 -10.40
CA LYS A 101 8.75 13.58 -9.95
C LYS A 101 10.23 13.44 -10.32
N ALA A 102 10.93 14.58 -10.44
CA ALA A 102 12.38 14.57 -10.60
C ALA A 102 13.06 13.87 -9.41
N CYS A 103 14.19 13.23 -9.66
CA CYS A 103 14.98 12.57 -8.61
C CYS A 103 15.76 13.57 -7.78
N HIS A 104 16.18 14.65 -8.42
CA HIS A 104 16.81 15.77 -7.77
C HIS A 104 15.81 16.91 -7.74
N ASN A 105 15.08 17.04 -6.62
CA ASN A 105 14.36 18.26 -6.34
C ASN A 105 15.41 19.36 -6.17
N SER A 106 15.61 20.18 -7.20
CA SER A 106 16.10 21.53 -6.95
C SER A 106 14.96 22.26 -6.26
N GLU A 107 14.89 22.15 -4.93
CA GLU A 107 14.27 23.19 -4.10
C GLU A 107 15.09 24.46 -4.33
N ILE A 108 14.88 25.12 -5.47
CA ILE A 108 15.07 26.56 -5.57
C ILE A 108 13.78 27.11 -4.97
N GLU A 109 13.77 27.17 -3.63
CA GLU A 109 12.98 28.16 -2.93
C GLU A 109 13.60 29.53 -3.23
N GLU A 110 13.03 30.27 -4.17
CA GLU A 110 13.05 31.74 -4.20
C GLU A 110 11.64 32.26 -4.51
#